data_AF-A0A819G6L4-F1
#
_entry.id   AF-A0A819G6L4-F1
#
_cell.length_a   1.000
_cell.length_b   1.000
_cell.length_c   1.000
_cell.angle_alpha   90.00
_cell.angle_beta   90.00
_cell.angle_gamma   90.00
#
_symmetry.space_group_name_H-M   'P 1'
#
loop_
_entity.id
_entity.type
_entity.pdbx_description
1 polymer ?
#
loop_
_entity_poly.entity_id
_entity_poly.type
_entity_poly.pdbx_seq_one_letter_code
_entity_poly.pdbx_strand_id
1 'polypeptide(L)'
;MQRLADYFLVVGYDHDEERGGCSCVKIIQRFPDKDWPDCPFNPRIIHFCQPQGWILTAKHELPTFFISILTNLDGLRHYCACLTFHQTLLPTTIAPTNNLFNKKNGCSNEADNTAFLLPRTQMYAPKCLFLTSKLDCFEAFRNCLGLVYTMYIEPLSDIRIETLVGNILDSVNVLPPGGHALHFSIGADDRQVIQPPASPTVPCTGLSVCNLFKESEIDHVVTIFYAALSDMKILFFSRSYWKLTEACKAVESLLYPLKCWYKLTIFIIIFSLFDGLWNDLDGASVHLTENVKLAPMPEKPYNRILSSLFQIFKPDIHAADLAFQLNGRMNLRQDSGGQIVADYPKYKDESNKDK
;
A
#
# COMPACT_ATOMS: atom_id res chain seq x y z
N MET A 1 21.39 7.94 11.37
CA MET A 1 20.87 6.93 10.41
C MET A 1 19.70 6.24 11.08
N GLN A 2 18.68 5.84 10.32
CA GLN A 2 17.50 5.17 10.87
C GLN A 2 17.50 3.71 10.41
N ARG A 3 17.12 2.80 11.30
CA ARG A 3 16.95 1.37 10.97
C ARG A 3 15.90 1.22 9.88
N LEU A 4 16.07 0.27 8.97
CA LEU A 4 15.09 0.00 7.92
C LEU A 4 13.73 -0.41 8.50
N ALA A 5 13.72 -1.28 9.51
CA ALA A 5 12.53 -1.71 10.23
C ALA A 5 12.83 -1.89 11.73
N ASP A 6 11.83 -1.65 12.56
CA ASP A 6 11.94 -1.76 14.02
C ASP A 6 11.59 -3.18 14.51
N TYR A 7 10.54 -3.79 13.98
CA TYR A 7 10.10 -5.14 14.35
C TYR A 7 9.64 -5.96 13.15
N PHE A 8 9.90 -7.26 13.19
CA PHE A 8 9.30 -8.29 12.34
C PHE A 8 8.42 -9.22 13.18
N LEU A 9 7.20 -9.50 12.72
CA LEU A 9 6.26 -10.40 13.38
C LEU A 9 5.80 -11.50 12.42
N VAL A 10 5.57 -12.69 12.99
CA VAL A 10 4.71 -13.71 12.39
C VAL A 10 3.41 -13.70 13.16
N VAL A 11 2.32 -13.33 12.49
CA VAL A 11 0.99 -13.21 13.10
C VAL A 11 0.07 -14.25 12.47
N GLY A 12 -0.74 -14.92 13.28
CA GLY A 12 -1.63 -15.98 12.80
C GLY A 12 -2.98 -16.00 13.48
N TYR A 13 -3.88 -16.78 12.89
CA TYR A 13 -5.20 -17.08 13.44
C TYR A 13 -5.07 -17.81 14.78
N ASP A 14 -5.88 -17.41 15.75
CA ASP A 14 -5.92 -18.08 17.05
C ASP A 14 -7.00 -19.17 17.11
N HIS A 15 -6.57 -20.42 17.02
CA HIS A 15 -7.44 -21.60 17.06
C HIS A 15 -8.09 -21.86 18.43
N ASP A 16 -7.54 -21.32 19.51
CA ASP A 16 -7.98 -21.66 20.87
C ASP A 16 -9.17 -20.78 21.33
N GLU A 17 -9.25 -19.55 20.84
CA GLU A 17 -10.27 -18.56 21.22
C GLU A 17 -11.53 -18.55 20.32
N GLU A 18 -11.56 -19.36 19.25
CA GLU A 18 -12.72 -19.51 18.35
C GLU A 18 -14.00 -19.93 19.10
N ARG A 19 -13.85 -20.51 20.31
CA ARG A 19 -14.94 -20.90 21.23
C ARG A 19 -15.82 -19.72 21.67
N GLY A 20 -15.36 -18.48 21.50
CA GLY A 20 -16.09 -17.25 21.85
C GLY A 20 -16.90 -16.62 20.72
N GLY A 21 -16.82 -17.13 19.47
CA GLY A 21 -17.54 -16.57 18.33
C GLY A 21 -16.94 -15.28 17.72
N CYS A 22 -15.78 -14.83 18.20
CA CYS A 22 -15.00 -13.74 17.60
C CYS A 22 -13.74 -14.31 16.92
N SER A 23 -13.44 -13.81 15.72
CA SER A 23 -12.19 -14.07 15.01
C SER A 23 -10.99 -13.52 15.80
N CYS A 24 -10.14 -14.39 16.35
CA CYS A 24 -9.01 -13.98 17.19
C CYS A 24 -7.67 -14.07 16.46
N VAL A 25 -6.78 -13.12 16.78
CA VAL A 25 -5.44 -12.97 16.21
C VAL A 25 -4.39 -13.14 17.30
N LYS A 26 -3.28 -13.82 16.99
CA LYS A 26 -2.13 -13.93 17.89
C LYS A 26 -0.80 -13.68 17.22
N ILE A 27 0.13 -13.14 18.01
CA ILE A 27 1.56 -13.09 17.64
C ILE A 27 2.12 -14.49 17.86
N ILE A 28 2.58 -15.13 16.79
CA ILE A 28 3.25 -16.43 16.84
C ILE A 28 4.74 -16.22 17.18
N GLN A 29 5.38 -15.26 16.50
CA GLN A 29 6.78 -14.90 16.72
C GLN A 29 6.97 -13.40 16.56
N ARG A 30 7.98 -12.86 17.26
CA ARG A 30 8.37 -11.46 17.19
C ARG A 30 9.89 -11.36 17.21
N PHE A 31 10.43 -10.46 16.40
CA PHE A 31 11.84 -10.11 16.38
C PHE A 31 11.99 -8.58 16.33
N PRO A 32 12.92 -8.00 17.09
CA PRO A 32 13.64 -8.63 18.21
C PRO A 32 12.71 -9.01 19.37
N ASP A 33 13.15 -9.94 20.22
CA ASP A 33 12.42 -10.33 21.44
C ASP A 33 12.39 -9.22 22.49
N LYS A 34 13.36 -8.30 22.46
CA LYS A 34 13.46 -7.16 23.38
C LYS A 34 13.06 -5.89 22.66
N ASP A 35 12.32 -5.05 23.37
CA ASP A 35 11.86 -3.77 22.85
C ASP A 35 13.03 -2.78 22.68
N TRP A 36 12.95 -1.96 21.64
CA TRP A 36 13.87 -0.85 21.43
C TRP A 36 13.58 0.29 22.43
N PRO A 37 14.60 0.89 23.07
CA PRO A 37 14.40 2.01 23.99
C PRO A 37 13.70 3.21 23.35
N ASP A 38 13.95 3.45 22.06
CA ASP A 38 13.41 4.59 21.29
C ASP A 38 12.13 4.24 20.50
N CYS A 39 11.67 2.99 20.56
CA CYS A 39 10.50 2.52 19.85
C CYS A 39 9.89 1.30 20.57
N PRO A 40 9.21 1.48 21.72
CA PRO A 40 8.61 0.37 22.45
C PRO A 40 7.55 -0.34 21.60
N PHE A 41 7.42 -1.66 21.76
CA PHE A 41 6.50 -2.45 20.96
C PHE A 41 5.06 -2.27 21.44
N ASN A 42 4.14 -2.02 20.50
CA ASN A 42 2.71 -2.01 20.78
C ASN A 42 2.05 -3.27 20.21
N PRO A 43 1.58 -4.22 21.04
CA PRO A 43 0.98 -5.46 20.54
C PRO A 43 -0.32 -5.27 19.77
N ARG A 44 -1.02 -4.14 19.94
CA ARG A 44 -2.31 -3.89 19.25
C ARG A 44 -2.16 -3.65 17.75
N ILE A 45 -0.95 -3.40 17.25
CA ILE A 45 -0.71 -3.15 15.82
C ILE A 45 -1.08 -4.36 14.95
N ILE A 46 -1.11 -5.57 15.51
CA ILE A 46 -1.48 -6.80 14.79
C ILE A 46 -2.94 -6.80 14.33
N HIS A 47 -3.81 -5.99 14.93
CA HIS A 47 -5.21 -5.89 14.48
C HIS A 47 -5.34 -5.25 13.10
N PHE A 48 -4.31 -4.55 12.63
CA PHE A 48 -4.30 -3.88 11.32
C PHE A 48 -3.70 -4.75 10.21
N CYS A 49 -3.10 -5.90 10.54
CA CYS A 49 -2.42 -6.73 9.56
C CYS A 49 -3.32 -7.71 8.80
N GLN A 50 -4.63 -7.69 9.04
CA GLN A 50 -5.61 -8.47 8.26
C GLN A 50 -6.93 -7.68 8.06
N PRO A 51 -6.99 -6.84 7.00
CA PRO A 51 -8.13 -6.01 6.64
C PRO A 51 -9.47 -6.72 6.58
N GLN A 52 -9.46 -7.93 6.01
CA GLN A 52 -10.66 -8.73 5.73
C GLN A 52 -11.14 -9.50 6.97
N GLY A 53 -10.47 -9.31 8.11
CA GLY A 53 -10.71 -10.07 9.32
C GLY A 53 -9.99 -11.43 9.34
N TRP A 54 -9.90 -11.99 10.54
CA TRP A 54 -9.26 -13.28 10.79
C TRP A 54 -10.30 -14.39 10.65
N ILE A 55 -10.70 -14.71 9.42
CA ILE A 55 -11.80 -15.66 9.15
C ILE A 55 -11.25 -16.88 8.40
N LEU A 56 -11.74 -18.07 8.74
CA LEU A 56 -11.41 -19.29 8.00
C LEU A 56 -12.09 -19.29 6.63
N THR A 57 -11.35 -19.65 5.60
CA THR A 57 -11.84 -19.69 4.22
C THR A 57 -11.79 -21.10 3.66
N ALA A 58 -12.76 -21.45 2.81
CA ALA A 58 -12.76 -22.72 2.06
C ALA A 58 -11.94 -22.65 0.76
N LYS A 59 -11.54 -21.43 0.36
CA LYS A 59 -10.79 -21.16 -0.87
C LYS A 59 -9.38 -20.71 -0.52
N HIS A 60 -8.40 -21.32 -1.16
CA HIS A 60 -7.02 -20.84 -1.09
C HIS A 60 -6.87 -19.53 -1.88
N GLU A 61 -6.39 -18.48 -1.22
CA GLU A 61 -6.13 -17.18 -1.85
C GLU A 61 -4.63 -16.92 -1.99
N LEU A 62 -4.27 -16.13 -3.01
CA LEU A 62 -2.87 -15.77 -3.25
C LEU A 62 -2.37 -14.79 -2.17
N PRO A 63 -1.06 -14.82 -1.85
CA PRO A 63 -0.46 -13.86 -0.95
C PRO A 63 -0.67 -12.43 -1.42
N THR A 64 -1.03 -11.56 -0.48
CA THR A 64 -1.32 -10.15 -0.76
C THR A 64 -0.46 -9.25 0.11
N PHE A 65 0.20 -8.28 -0.53
CA PHE A 65 0.98 -7.25 0.15
C PHE A 65 0.19 -5.96 0.26
N PHE A 66 0.26 -5.31 1.42
CA PHE A 66 -0.25 -3.95 1.63
C PHE A 66 0.46 -3.29 2.80
N ILE A 67 0.23 -1.98 2.97
CA ILE A 67 0.77 -1.22 4.09
C ILE A 67 -0.36 -0.52 4.83
N SER A 68 -0.42 -0.73 6.13
CA SER A 68 -1.24 0.05 7.04
C SER A 68 -0.40 1.17 7.65
N ILE A 69 -0.95 2.37 7.76
CA ILE A 69 -0.25 3.53 8.32
C ILE A 69 -0.92 3.88 9.63
N LEU A 70 -0.16 3.79 10.72
CA LEU A 70 -0.61 4.18 12.06
C LEU A 70 0.01 5.53 12.40
N THR A 71 -0.81 6.49 12.78
CA THR A 71 -0.33 7.80 13.21
C THR A 71 -0.47 7.90 14.72
N ASN A 72 0.60 8.28 15.41
CA ASN A 72 0.58 8.46 16.86
C ASN A 72 0.03 9.85 17.25
N LEU A 73 -0.05 10.11 18.56
CA LEU A 73 -0.55 11.39 19.09
C LEU A 73 0.31 12.60 18.69
N ASP A 74 1.59 12.38 18.43
CA ASP A 74 2.54 13.42 17.98
C ASP A 74 2.48 13.67 16.47
N GLY A 75 1.63 12.94 15.73
CA GLY A 75 1.52 13.03 14.28
C GLY A 75 2.61 12.25 13.52
N LEU A 76 3.43 11.45 14.21
CA LEU A 76 4.41 10.58 13.57
C LEU A 76 3.75 9.32 13.01
N ARG A 77 4.16 8.94 11.81
CA ARG A 77 3.66 7.77 11.10
C ARG A 77 4.53 6.54 11.37
N HIS A 78 3.86 5.43 11.59
CA HIS A 78 4.42 4.09 11.64
C HIS A 78 3.81 3.29 10.50
N TYR A 79 4.68 2.86 9.59
CA TYR A 79 4.34 2.05 8.43
C TYR A 79 4.39 0.58 8.83
N CYS A 80 3.27 -0.10 8.61
CA CYS A 80 3.06 -1.50 8.93
C CYS A 80 2.93 -2.28 7.63
N ALA A 81 4.05 -2.81 7.13
CA ALA A 81 4.05 -3.61 5.91
C ALA A 81 3.60 -5.03 6.21
N CYS A 82 2.57 -5.47 5.50
CA CYS A 82 1.86 -6.71 5.75
C CYS A 82 1.91 -7.56 4.48
N LEU A 83 2.35 -8.81 4.61
CA LEU A 83 2.17 -9.83 3.59
C LEU A 83 1.27 -10.92 4.15
N THR A 84 0.00 -10.91 3.75
CA THR A 84 -1.02 -11.85 4.21
C THR A 84 -1.15 -13.01 3.25
N PHE A 85 -1.30 -14.21 3.79
CA PHE A 85 -1.44 -15.45 3.02
C PHE A 85 -2.22 -16.47 3.86
N HIS A 86 -2.56 -17.59 3.25
CA HIS A 86 -3.40 -18.60 3.87
C HIS A 86 -2.63 -19.90 4.07
N GLN A 87 -2.77 -20.50 5.25
CA GLN A 87 -2.18 -21.80 5.57
C GLN A 87 -3.27 -22.86 5.67
N THR A 88 -3.02 -24.03 5.09
CA THR A 88 -3.89 -25.20 5.21
C THR A 88 -4.02 -25.65 6.66
N LEU A 89 -5.25 -25.86 7.11
CA LEU A 89 -5.54 -26.48 8.40
C LEU A 89 -5.55 -27.99 8.30
N LEU A 90 -4.83 -28.64 9.21
CA LEU A 90 -4.84 -30.09 9.34
C LEU A 90 -6.20 -30.55 9.94
N PRO A 91 -6.73 -31.71 9.56
CA PRO A 91 -8.03 -32.19 10.05
C PRO A 91 -8.19 -32.30 11.58
N THR A 92 -7.10 -32.28 12.33
CA THR A 92 -7.09 -32.33 13.81
C THR A 92 -7.37 -30.99 14.49
N THR A 93 -7.21 -29.85 13.81
CA THR A 93 -7.51 -28.52 14.39
C THR A 93 -8.98 -28.14 14.28
N ILE A 94 -9.75 -28.83 13.44
CA ILE A 94 -11.20 -28.64 13.31
C ILE A 94 -11.86 -29.73 14.17
N ALA A 95 -12.05 -29.46 15.46
CA ALA A 95 -12.87 -30.34 16.29
C ALA A 95 -14.29 -30.43 15.68
N PRO A 96 -14.94 -31.62 15.66
CA PRO A 96 -16.26 -31.74 15.08
C PRO A 96 -17.25 -30.89 15.89
N THR A 97 -17.74 -29.81 15.29
CA THR A 97 -18.85 -29.00 15.82
C THR A 97 -20.14 -29.81 15.77
N ASN A 98 -20.32 -30.76 16.69
CA ASN A 98 -21.58 -31.50 16.86
C ASN A 98 -22.51 -30.90 17.91
N ASN A 99 -22.28 -29.69 18.42
CA ASN A 99 -23.06 -29.16 19.56
C ASN A 99 -23.73 -27.79 19.35
N LEU A 100 -24.00 -27.37 18.11
CA LEU A 100 -24.82 -26.17 17.85
C LEU A 100 -26.30 -26.44 17.54
N PHE A 101 -26.73 -27.71 17.44
CA PHE A 101 -28.12 -28.07 17.12
C PHE A 101 -28.83 -28.94 18.17
N ASN A 102 -28.39 -28.96 19.43
CA ASN A 102 -29.11 -29.72 20.48
C ASN A 102 -29.27 -28.97 21.81
N LYS A 103 -29.84 -27.77 21.73
CA LYS A 103 -30.46 -27.15 22.91
C LYS A 103 -31.85 -26.63 22.58
N LYS A 104 -32.76 -27.55 22.22
CA LYS A 104 -34.20 -27.45 22.51
C LYS A 104 -34.87 -28.82 22.31
N ASN A 105 -35.56 -29.22 23.38
CA ASN A 105 -36.58 -30.26 23.49
C ASN A 105 -36.09 -31.71 23.64
N GLY A 106 -36.38 -32.25 24.83
CA GLY A 106 -36.24 -33.67 25.12
C GLY A 106 -37.31 -34.51 24.41
N CYS A 107 -36.90 -35.70 24.01
CA CYS A 107 -37.60 -36.98 24.17
C CYS A 107 -36.69 -38.08 23.61
N SER A 108 -36.76 -39.25 24.23
CA SER A 108 -35.99 -40.47 23.93
C SER A 108 -36.18 -40.98 22.50
N ASN A 109 -35.15 -41.61 21.92
CA ASN A 109 -35.14 -43.02 21.51
C ASN A 109 -33.85 -43.42 20.75
N GLU A 110 -33.43 -44.64 21.06
CA GLU A 110 -32.54 -45.62 20.40
C GLU A 110 -32.00 -45.35 18.98
N ALA A 111 -30.70 -45.63 18.84
CA ALA A 111 -29.98 -46.18 17.69
C ALA A 111 -30.18 -45.56 16.28
N ASP A 112 -29.18 -44.79 15.84
CA ASP A 112 -28.52 -45.05 14.55
C ASP A 112 -27.10 -44.46 14.53
N ASN A 113 -26.11 -45.34 14.60
CA ASN A 113 -24.69 -45.06 14.36
C ASN A 113 -24.47 -44.84 12.86
N THR A 114 -24.95 -43.72 12.33
CA THR A 114 -24.49 -43.20 11.04
C THR A 114 -23.83 -41.85 11.32
N ALA A 115 -22.56 -41.91 11.70
CA ALA A 115 -21.66 -40.77 11.58
C ALA A 115 -21.68 -40.35 10.11
N PHE A 116 -22.53 -39.36 9.79
CA PHE A 116 -22.53 -38.68 8.51
C PHE A 116 -21.11 -38.16 8.30
N LEU A 117 -20.34 -38.86 7.46
CA LEU A 117 -19.04 -38.41 6.99
C LEU A 117 -19.29 -37.21 6.08
N LEU A 118 -19.55 -36.05 6.68
CA LEU A 118 -19.45 -34.77 6.00
C LEU A 118 -18.04 -34.73 5.39
N PRO A 119 -17.88 -34.40 4.09
CA PRO A 119 -16.55 -34.23 3.51
C PRO A 119 -15.79 -33.26 4.40
N ARG A 120 -14.62 -33.67 4.90
CA ARG A 120 -13.68 -32.78 5.59
C ARG A 120 -13.31 -31.69 4.59
N THR A 121 -14.03 -30.58 4.62
CA THR A 121 -13.73 -29.44 3.76
C THR A 121 -12.40 -28.88 4.23
N GLN A 122 -11.41 -28.92 3.35
CA GLN A 122 -10.11 -28.31 3.61
C GLN A 122 -10.33 -26.81 3.84
N MET A 123 -10.02 -26.35 5.04
CA MET A 123 -10.09 -24.94 5.42
C MET A 123 -8.70 -24.34 5.44
N TYR A 124 -8.65 -23.03 5.22
CA TYR A 124 -7.44 -22.25 5.28
C TYR A 124 -7.57 -21.15 6.32
N ALA A 125 -6.54 -21.00 7.15
CA ALA A 125 -6.46 -19.93 8.13
C ALA A 125 -5.53 -18.83 7.63
N PRO A 126 -5.88 -17.55 7.84
CA PRO A 126 -5.00 -16.45 7.48
C PRO A 126 -3.76 -16.41 8.38
N LYS A 127 -2.66 -15.96 7.79
CA LYS A 127 -1.36 -15.70 8.42
C LYS A 127 -0.74 -14.46 7.79
N CYS A 128 0.08 -13.73 8.54
CA CYS A 128 0.73 -12.51 8.07
C CYS A 128 2.21 -12.50 8.46
N LEU A 129 3.08 -12.17 7.50
CA LEU A 129 4.43 -11.68 7.79
C LEU A 129 4.37 -10.16 7.84
N PHE A 130 4.87 -9.57 8.92
CA PHE A 130 4.59 -8.19 9.25
C PHE A 130 5.87 -7.44 9.65
N LEU A 131 6.11 -6.28 9.04
CA LEU A 131 7.21 -5.38 9.36
C LEU A 131 6.67 -4.04 9.86
N THR A 132 7.33 -3.48 10.87
CA THR A 132 7.07 -2.11 11.34
C THR A 132 8.25 -1.22 11.03
N SER A 133 8.00 0.01 10.60
CA SER A 133 9.05 0.99 10.35
C SER A 133 8.54 2.42 10.50
N LYS A 134 9.44 3.34 10.81
CA LYS A 134 9.23 4.79 10.74
C LYS A 134 9.49 5.36 9.32
N LEU A 135 9.97 4.53 8.40
CA LEU A 135 10.38 4.92 7.05
C LEU A 135 9.33 4.55 6.00
N ASP A 136 9.09 5.44 5.04
CA ASP A 136 8.27 5.18 3.84
C ASP A 136 9.10 4.46 2.76
N CYS A 137 9.40 3.17 2.98
CA CYS A 137 10.18 2.34 2.05
C CYS A 137 9.35 1.19 1.47
N PHE A 138 8.20 1.52 0.86
CA PHE A 138 7.14 0.55 0.53
C PHE A 138 7.61 -0.56 -0.39
N GLU A 139 8.35 -0.21 -1.44
CA GLU A 139 8.89 -1.17 -2.41
C GLU A 139 9.93 -2.10 -1.78
N ALA A 140 10.83 -1.55 -0.96
CA ALA A 140 11.82 -2.34 -0.24
C ALA A 140 11.15 -3.33 0.71
N PHE A 141 10.13 -2.90 1.46
CA PHE A 141 9.38 -3.81 2.34
C PHE A 141 8.65 -4.91 1.56
N ARG A 142 8.04 -4.57 0.42
CA ARG A 142 7.38 -5.55 -0.45
C ARG A 142 8.36 -6.61 -0.93
N ASN A 143 9.54 -6.19 -1.41
CA ASN A 143 10.56 -7.10 -1.91
C ASN A 143 11.12 -7.97 -0.78
N CYS A 144 11.44 -7.37 0.37
CA CYS A 144 11.95 -8.08 1.54
C CYS A 144 10.95 -9.13 2.04
N LEU A 145 9.69 -8.75 2.27
CA LEU A 145 8.65 -9.69 2.70
C LEU A 145 8.36 -10.76 1.66
N GLY A 146 8.41 -10.42 0.37
CA GLY A 146 8.28 -11.39 -0.71
C GLY A 146 9.36 -12.47 -0.65
N LEU A 147 10.62 -12.08 -0.45
CA LEU A 147 11.72 -13.03 -0.33
C LEU A 147 11.62 -13.88 0.95
N VAL A 148 11.29 -13.25 2.08
CA VAL A 148 11.06 -13.96 3.35
C VAL A 148 9.92 -14.98 3.20
N TYR A 149 8.85 -14.63 2.49
CA TYR A 149 7.73 -15.53 2.22
C TYR A 149 8.12 -16.69 1.32
N THR A 150 8.91 -16.46 0.26
CA THR A 150 9.42 -17.54 -0.59
C THR A 150 10.20 -18.54 0.25
N MET A 151 11.11 -18.07 1.12
CA MET A 151 11.86 -18.95 2.03
C MET A 151 10.98 -19.60 3.11
N TYR A 152 9.88 -18.95 3.50
CA TYR A 152 8.93 -19.50 4.47
C TYR A 152 8.16 -20.71 3.92
N ILE A 153 7.73 -20.63 2.66
CA ILE A 153 6.98 -21.71 2.00
C ILE A 153 7.91 -22.78 1.44
N GLU A 154 9.05 -22.36 0.88
CA GLU A 154 10.03 -23.23 0.25
C GLU A 154 11.44 -22.90 0.79
N PRO A 155 11.83 -23.51 1.93
CA PRO A 155 13.13 -23.27 2.53
C PRO A 155 14.25 -23.81 1.64
N LEU A 156 15.26 -22.98 1.37
CA LEU A 156 16.52 -23.44 0.78
C LEU A 156 17.42 -24.02 1.87
N SER A 157 18.23 -25.03 1.53
CA SER A 157 19.10 -25.71 2.51
C SER A 157 20.14 -24.79 3.18
N ASP A 158 20.57 -23.75 2.47
CA ASP A 158 21.77 -22.98 2.84
C ASP A 158 21.46 -21.66 3.54
N ILE A 159 20.19 -21.19 3.51
CA ILE A 159 19.79 -19.89 4.03
C ILE A 159 18.62 -20.05 4.97
N ARG A 160 18.81 -19.64 6.23
CA ARG A 160 17.75 -19.62 7.24
C ARG A 160 16.95 -18.32 7.18
N ILE A 161 15.64 -18.40 7.41
CA ILE A 161 14.75 -17.24 7.39
C ILE A 161 15.13 -16.19 8.45
N GLU A 162 15.65 -16.62 9.59
CA GLU A 162 16.11 -15.74 10.68
C GLU A 162 17.30 -14.87 10.24
N THR A 163 18.13 -15.36 9.32
CA THR A 163 19.23 -14.57 8.75
C THR A 163 18.67 -13.42 7.91
N LEU A 164 17.64 -13.69 7.09
CA LEU A 164 16.97 -12.65 6.30
C LEU A 164 16.32 -11.60 7.21
N VAL A 165 15.59 -12.05 8.23
CA VAL A 165 14.93 -11.17 9.21
C VAL A 165 15.96 -10.35 9.99
N GLY A 166 17.04 -10.96 10.45
CA GLY A 166 18.14 -10.26 11.14
C GLY A 166 18.77 -9.19 10.25
N ASN A 167 19.00 -9.48 8.96
CA ASN A 167 19.53 -8.51 8.01
C ASN A 167 18.59 -7.31 7.79
N ILE A 168 17.28 -7.55 7.71
CA ILE A 168 16.28 -6.46 7.58
C ILE A 168 16.32 -5.54 8.81
N LEU A 169 16.43 -6.12 10.01
CA LEU A 169 16.31 -5.38 11.27
C LEU A 169 17.60 -4.67 11.71
N ASP A 170 18.77 -5.23 11.43
CA ASP A 170 20.05 -4.75 11.99
C ASP A 170 21.05 -4.27 10.91
N SER A 171 21.12 -4.98 9.78
CA SER A 171 22.17 -4.75 8.77
C SER A 171 21.89 -3.56 7.85
N VAL A 172 20.65 -3.03 7.81
CA VAL A 172 20.26 -1.96 6.88
C VAL A 172 19.94 -0.67 7.63
N ASN A 173 20.77 0.35 7.41
CA ASN A 173 20.61 1.68 7.97
C ASN A 173 20.42 2.72 6.87
N VAL A 174 19.23 3.32 6.83
CA VAL A 174 18.85 4.29 5.80
C VAL A 174 19.42 5.67 6.15
N LEU A 175 19.99 6.30 5.13
CA LEU A 175 20.55 7.64 5.20
C LEU A 175 19.43 8.70 5.26
N PRO A 176 19.69 9.86 5.89
CA PRO A 176 18.72 10.96 5.90
C PRO A 176 18.44 11.50 4.49
N PRO A 177 17.37 12.29 4.31
CA PRO A 177 17.07 12.95 3.05
C PRO A 177 18.27 13.71 2.46
N GLY A 178 18.43 13.66 1.14
CA GLY A 178 19.60 14.16 0.40
C GLY A 178 20.78 13.17 0.33
N GLY A 179 20.67 12.00 0.98
CA GLY A 179 21.65 10.92 0.88
C GLY A 179 21.68 10.26 -0.51
N HIS A 180 22.78 9.54 -0.79
CA HIS A 180 22.91 8.71 -1.98
C HIS A 180 22.10 7.42 -1.87
N ALA A 181 21.91 6.73 -3.00
CA ALA A 181 21.25 5.43 -3.05
C ALA A 181 21.98 4.40 -2.17
N LEU A 182 21.24 3.75 -1.29
CA LEU A 182 21.70 2.64 -0.48
C LEU A 182 21.40 1.32 -1.20
N HIS A 183 22.46 0.60 -1.56
CA HIS A 183 22.36 -0.76 -2.09
C HIS A 183 22.53 -1.75 -0.95
N PHE A 184 21.64 -2.74 -0.85
CA PHE A 184 21.74 -3.78 0.16
C PHE A 184 21.17 -5.10 -0.36
N SER A 185 21.49 -6.17 0.36
CA SER A 185 20.92 -7.51 0.17
C SER A 185 20.51 -8.02 1.54
N ILE A 186 19.38 -8.71 1.61
CA ILE A 186 18.96 -9.42 2.83
C ILE A 186 19.37 -10.90 2.77
N GLY A 187 19.72 -11.41 1.58
CA GLY A 187 20.20 -12.76 1.32
C GLY A 187 19.68 -13.30 -0.01
N ALA A 188 19.94 -14.58 -0.30
CA ALA A 188 19.44 -15.28 -1.49
C ALA A 188 19.77 -14.59 -2.84
N ASP A 189 20.98 -14.00 -2.92
CA ASP A 189 21.48 -13.27 -4.10
C ASP A 189 20.57 -12.12 -4.58
N ASP A 190 19.81 -11.53 -3.65
CA ASP A 190 18.97 -10.38 -3.95
C ASP A 190 19.76 -9.07 -4.03
N ARG A 191 19.17 -8.08 -4.71
CA ARG A 191 19.74 -6.74 -4.84
C ARG A 191 18.64 -5.72 -4.67
N GLN A 192 18.62 -5.07 -3.52
CA GLN A 192 17.69 -4.01 -3.19
C GLN A 192 18.37 -2.65 -3.27
N VAL A 193 17.58 -1.63 -3.58
CA VAL A 193 18.02 -0.24 -3.59
C VAL A 193 16.98 0.60 -2.87
N ILE A 194 17.43 1.41 -1.92
CA ILE A 194 16.64 2.49 -1.33
C ILE A 194 17.30 3.80 -1.70
N GLN A 195 16.57 4.67 -2.37
CA GLN A 195 16.97 6.05 -2.59
C GLN A 195 16.28 6.92 -1.54
N PRO A 196 17.01 7.50 -0.57
CA PRO A 196 16.45 8.48 0.34
C PRO A 196 15.80 9.65 -0.44
N PRO A 197 14.71 10.23 0.08
CA PRO A 197 14.11 11.42 -0.52
C PRO A 197 15.15 12.52 -0.73
N ALA A 198 15.09 13.24 -1.86
CA ALA A 198 16.02 14.34 -2.11
C ALA A 198 15.84 15.50 -1.12
N SER A 199 14.62 15.69 -0.60
CA SER A 199 14.26 16.74 0.36
C SER A 199 13.32 16.17 1.43
N PRO A 200 13.40 16.67 2.68
CA PRO A 200 12.47 16.26 3.74
C PRO A 200 11.05 16.81 3.58
N THR A 201 10.83 17.84 2.75
CA THR A 201 9.52 18.50 2.63
C THR A 201 8.80 18.20 1.32
N VAL A 202 9.55 17.93 0.25
CA VAL A 202 8.97 17.71 -1.08
C VAL A 202 8.55 16.24 -1.17
N PRO A 203 7.27 15.95 -1.47
CA PRO A 203 6.79 14.58 -1.56
C PRO A 203 7.44 13.85 -2.75
N CYS A 204 7.89 12.61 -2.51
CA CYS A 204 8.32 11.72 -3.57
C CYS A 204 7.09 11.07 -4.21
N THR A 205 6.69 11.57 -5.38
CA THR A 205 5.41 11.17 -6.01
C THR A 205 5.50 9.91 -6.87
N GLY A 206 6.70 9.52 -7.32
CA GLY A 206 6.90 8.38 -8.22
C GLY A 206 5.90 8.39 -9.38
N LEU A 207 5.15 7.29 -9.52
CA LEU A 207 4.04 7.18 -10.46
C LEU A 207 2.67 7.43 -9.81
N SER A 208 2.58 7.66 -8.51
CA SER A 208 1.32 7.69 -7.75
C SER A 208 0.34 8.72 -8.30
N VAL A 209 0.79 9.96 -8.53
CA VAL A 209 -0.05 11.03 -9.12
C VAL A 209 -0.48 10.67 -10.54
N CYS A 210 0.45 10.15 -11.35
CA CYS A 210 0.14 9.72 -12.72
C CYS A 210 -0.90 8.59 -12.73
N ASN A 211 -0.77 7.62 -11.83
CA ASN A 211 -1.68 6.49 -11.71
C ASN A 211 -3.07 6.94 -11.25
N LEU A 212 -3.17 7.89 -10.32
CA LEU A 212 -4.46 8.46 -9.91
C LEU A 212 -5.23 9.06 -11.10
N PHE A 213 -4.54 9.81 -11.98
CA PHE A 213 -5.15 10.35 -13.21
C PHE A 213 -5.42 9.30 -14.29
N LYS A 214 -4.80 8.12 -14.23
CA LYS A 214 -5.13 6.99 -15.11
C LYS A 214 -6.35 6.22 -14.62
N GLU A 215 -6.55 6.19 -13.30
CA GLU A 215 -7.62 5.43 -12.63
C GLU A 215 -8.89 6.26 -12.43
N SER A 216 -8.81 7.59 -12.55
CA SER A 216 -9.94 8.51 -12.41
C SER A 216 -9.90 9.61 -13.46
N GLU A 217 -11.07 10.09 -13.86
CA GLU A 217 -11.17 11.23 -14.78
C GLU A 217 -10.59 12.52 -14.17
N ILE A 218 -10.17 13.45 -15.02
CA ILE A 218 -9.57 14.71 -14.59
C ILE A 218 -10.51 15.47 -13.64
N ASP A 219 -11.79 15.56 -13.98
CA ASP A 219 -12.79 16.25 -13.16
C ASP A 219 -12.96 15.58 -11.78
N HIS A 220 -12.89 14.25 -11.72
CA HIS A 220 -12.92 13.49 -10.46
C HIS A 220 -11.70 13.80 -9.59
N VAL A 221 -10.50 13.81 -10.16
CA VAL A 221 -9.26 14.12 -9.41
C VAL A 221 -9.27 15.57 -8.90
N VAL A 222 -9.75 16.52 -9.71
CA VAL A 222 -9.92 17.92 -9.27
C VAL A 222 -10.95 18.03 -8.15
N THR A 223 -12.05 17.27 -8.22
CA THR A 223 -13.06 17.21 -7.16
C THR A 223 -12.49 16.63 -5.86
N ILE A 224 -11.73 15.54 -5.93
CA ILE A 224 -11.04 14.93 -4.78
C ILE A 224 -10.04 15.93 -4.17
N PHE A 225 -9.25 16.62 -4.98
CA PHE A 225 -8.32 17.64 -4.52
C PHE A 225 -9.04 18.78 -3.79
N TYR A 226 -10.13 19.29 -4.37
CA TYR A 226 -10.92 20.36 -3.77
C TYR A 226 -11.65 19.92 -2.49
N ALA A 227 -12.15 18.69 -2.46
CA ALA A 227 -12.69 18.07 -1.26
C ALA A 227 -11.67 18.00 -0.13
N ALA A 228 -10.42 17.65 -0.47
CA ALA A 228 -9.33 17.56 0.51
C ALA A 228 -8.94 18.93 1.06
N LEU A 229 -8.93 19.97 0.21
CA LEU A 229 -8.75 21.37 0.64
C LEU A 229 -9.90 21.89 1.51
N SER A 230 -11.09 21.33 1.34
CA SER A 230 -12.29 21.68 2.11
C SER A 230 -12.43 20.86 3.39
N ASP A 231 -11.37 20.14 3.80
CA ASP A 231 -11.34 19.30 5.00
C ASP A 231 -12.42 18.21 5.03
N MET A 232 -12.93 17.81 3.86
CA MET A 232 -13.89 16.71 3.77
C MET A 232 -13.21 15.36 3.97
N LYS A 233 -13.95 14.42 4.55
CA LYS A 233 -13.51 13.02 4.61
C LYS A 233 -13.54 12.43 3.21
N ILE A 234 -12.45 11.77 2.83
CA ILE A 234 -12.29 11.11 1.53
C ILE A 234 -12.02 9.63 1.77
N LEU A 235 -12.75 8.76 1.09
CA LEU A 235 -12.57 7.32 1.11
C LEU A 235 -12.24 6.81 -0.29
N PHE A 236 -11.16 6.05 -0.42
CA PHE A 236 -10.86 5.32 -1.65
C PHE A 236 -11.35 3.88 -1.52
N PHE A 237 -11.96 3.39 -2.60
CA PHE A 237 -12.41 2.01 -2.73
C PHE A 237 -11.73 1.36 -3.93
N SER A 238 -11.16 0.18 -3.69
CA SER A 238 -10.59 -0.68 -4.73
C SER A 238 -10.40 -2.10 -4.17
N ARG A 239 -10.42 -3.09 -5.07
CA ARG A 239 -9.99 -4.47 -4.80
C ARG A 239 -8.48 -4.60 -4.64
N SER A 240 -7.71 -3.58 -5.06
CA SER A 240 -6.25 -3.57 -4.98
C SER A 240 -5.76 -2.62 -3.89
N TYR A 241 -5.12 -3.16 -2.85
CA TYR A 241 -4.51 -2.35 -1.80
C TYR A 241 -3.40 -1.43 -2.32
N TRP A 242 -2.71 -1.84 -3.38
CA TRP A 242 -1.68 -1.01 -4.01
C TRP A 242 -2.28 0.27 -4.59
N LYS A 243 -3.41 0.15 -5.31
CA LYS A 243 -4.13 1.32 -5.84
C LYS A 243 -4.59 2.27 -4.73
N LEU A 244 -5.16 1.71 -3.66
CA LEU A 244 -5.56 2.50 -2.49
C LEU A 244 -4.38 3.29 -1.91
N THR A 245 -3.24 2.63 -1.78
CA THR A 245 -2.01 3.22 -1.25
C THR A 245 -1.47 4.33 -2.16
N GLU A 246 -1.43 4.10 -3.47
CA GLU A 246 -0.96 5.07 -4.46
C GLU A 246 -1.90 6.27 -4.58
N ALA A 247 -3.23 6.06 -4.59
CA ALA A 247 -4.21 7.14 -4.61
C ALA A 247 -4.09 8.02 -3.36
N CYS A 248 -3.90 7.40 -2.20
CA CYS A 248 -3.61 8.07 -0.95
C CYS A 248 -2.36 8.95 -1.04
N LYS A 249 -1.23 8.37 -1.48
CA LYS A 249 0.04 9.09 -1.69
C LYS A 249 -0.08 10.23 -2.70
N ALA A 250 -0.85 10.03 -3.77
CA ALA A 250 -1.08 11.02 -4.81
C ALA A 250 -1.81 12.25 -4.26
N VAL A 251 -2.92 12.06 -3.54
CA VAL A 251 -3.66 13.18 -2.93
C VAL A 251 -2.80 13.91 -1.91
N GLU A 252 -2.09 13.19 -1.04
CA GLU A 252 -1.17 13.80 -0.09
C GLU A 252 -0.10 14.66 -0.80
N SER A 253 0.42 14.17 -1.93
CA SER A 253 1.42 14.89 -2.72
C SER A 253 0.86 16.14 -3.39
N LEU A 254 -0.38 16.07 -3.91
CA LEU A 254 -1.05 17.21 -4.56
C LEU A 254 -1.35 18.35 -3.59
N LEU A 255 -1.50 18.04 -2.29
CA LEU A 255 -1.71 19.03 -1.25
C LEU A 255 -0.45 19.80 -0.85
N TYR A 256 0.74 19.41 -1.33
CA TYR A 256 1.98 20.15 -1.05
C TYR A 256 1.84 21.64 -1.42
N PRO A 257 2.28 22.59 -0.58
CA PRO A 257 3.05 22.42 0.67
C PRO A 257 2.20 22.33 1.95
N LEU A 258 0.88 22.14 1.84
CA LEU A 258 -0.02 22.04 2.98
C LEU A 258 0.23 20.75 3.76
N LYS A 259 0.38 20.89 5.07
CA LYS A 259 0.67 19.78 5.99
C LYS A 259 -0.64 19.18 6.50
N CYS A 260 -1.35 18.44 5.65
CA CYS A 260 -2.63 17.79 5.98
C CYS A 260 -2.46 16.34 6.46
N TRP A 261 -1.41 16.04 7.24
CA TRP A 261 -0.96 14.67 7.51
C TRP A 261 -1.93 13.79 8.29
N TYR A 262 -2.87 14.39 9.03
CA TYR A 262 -3.79 13.70 9.93
C TYR A 262 -5.09 13.23 9.27
N LYS A 263 -5.31 13.56 7.98
CA LYS A 263 -6.60 13.33 7.29
C LYS A 263 -6.65 12.08 6.43
N LEU A 264 -5.52 11.45 6.18
CA LEU A 264 -5.40 10.37 5.20
C LEU A 264 -4.91 9.10 5.90
N THR A 265 -5.81 8.44 6.61
CA THR A 265 -5.53 7.15 7.23
C THR A 265 -6.20 6.07 6.41
N ILE A 266 -5.41 5.10 5.93
CA ILE A 266 -5.92 3.88 5.29
C ILE A 266 -6.59 3.06 6.39
N PHE A 267 -7.87 3.35 6.66
CA PHE A 267 -8.72 2.46 7.39
C PHE A 267 -9.51 1.64 6.38
N ILE A 268 -9.48 0.32 6.52
CA ILE A 268 -10.57 -0.52 6.05
C ILE A 268 -11.74 -0.23 6.97
N ILE A 269 -12.42 0.89 6.70
CA ILE A 269 -13.63 1.29 7.41
C ILE A 269 -14.76 0.41 6.89
N ILE A 270 -15.65 0.00 7.80
CA ILE A 270 -16.96 -0.49 7.41
C ILE A 270 -17.67 0.66 6.70
N PHE A 271 -17.80 0.56 5.37
CA PHE A 271 -18.36 1.59 4.49
C PHE A 271 -19.68 2.19 5.01
N SER A 272 -20.49 1.41 5.74
CA SER A 272 -21.80 1.83 6.26
C SER A 272 -21.79 2.99 7.25
N LEU A 273 -20.63 3.38 7.81
CA LEU A 273 -20.52 4.50 8.76
C LEU A 273 -19.78 5.71 8.17
N PHE A 274 -19.41 5.65 6.88
CA PHE A 274 -18.68 6.74 6.24
C PHE A 274 -19.64 7.86 5.81
N ASP A 275 -19.30 9.09 6.17
CA ASP A 275 -20.01 10.30 5.75
C ASP A 275 -19.00 11.26 5.10
N GLY A 276 -19.03 11.39 3.78
CA GLY A 276 -18.03 12.12 3.01
C GLY A 276 -18.04 11.81 1.51
N LEU A 277 -16.92 12.11 0.85
CA LEU A 277 -16.68 11.77 -0.55
C LEU A 277 -16.01 10.40 -0.66
N TRP A 278 -16.51 9.53 -1.52
CA TRP A 278 -15.83 8.27 -1.83
C TRP A 278 -15.57 8.11 -3.31
N ASN A 279 -14.42 7.53 -3.65
CA ASN A 279 -13.97 7.31 -5.01
C ASN A 279 -13.71 5.82 -5.24
N ASP A 280 -14.45 5.25 -6.20
CA ASP A 280 -14.21 3.90 -6.71
C ASP A 280 -13.14 3.95 -7.79
N LEU A 281 -11.92 3.51 -7.44
CA LEU A 281 -10.77 3.47 -8.35
C LEU A 281 -10.87 2.34 -9.39
N ASP A 282 -11.74 1.35 -9.17
CA ASP A 282 -11.94 0.26 -10.12
C ASP A 282 -13.08 0.57 -11.09
N GLY A 283 -14.11 1.28 -10.61
CA GLY A 283 -15.23 1.81 -11.41
C GLY A 283 -15.00 3.20 -12.00
N ALA A 284 -13.87 3.86 -11.69
CA ALA A 284 -13.53 5.22 -12.09
C ALA A 284 -14.61 6.27 -11.78
N SER A 285 -15.27 6.15 -10.63
CA SER A 285 -16.40 7.00 -10.24
C SER A 285 -16.20 7.69 -8.89
N VAL A 286 -16.83 8.85 -8.71
CA VAL A 286 -16.80 9.63 -7.46
C VAL A 286 -18.22 9.90 -7.01
N HIS A 287 -18.47 9.71 -5.73
CA HIS A 287 -19.79 9.81 -5.12
C HIS A 287 -19.71 10.59 -3.81
N LEU A 288 -20.81 11.23 -3.44
CA LEU A 288 -21.00 11.91 -2.16
C LEU A 288 -22.10 11.18 -1.39
N THR A 289 -21.93 11.10 -0.07
CA THR A 289 -23.00 10.61 0.81
C THR A 289 -24.17 11.58 0.80
N GLU A 290 -25.41 11.07 0.95
CA GLU A 290 -26.64 11.85 0.78
C GLU A 290 -26.71 13.12 1.66
N ASN A 291 -26.04 13.10 2.81
CA ASN A 291 -26.02 14.20 3.78
C ASN A 291 -24.86 15.19 3.60
N VAL A 292 -23.93 14.94 2.67
CA VAL A 292 -22.74 15.76 2.47
C VAL A 292 -22.86 16.56 1.19
N LYS A 293 -22.59 17.87 1.30
CA LYS A 293 -22.54 18.79 0.16
C LYS A 293 -21.16 19.39 0.06
N LEU A 294 -20.53 19.20 -1.10
CA LEU A 294 -19.33 19.93 -1.48
C LEU A 294 -19.76 21.20 -2.22
N ALA A 295 -19.32 22.36 -1.73
CA ALA A 295 -19.50 23.60 -2.47
C ALA A 295 -18.80 23.50 -3.83
N PRO A 296 -19.34 24.07 -4.93
CA PRO A 296 -18.62 24.06 -6.19
C PRO A 296 -17.32 24.86 -6.07
N MET A 297 -16.25 24.36 -6.68
CA MET A 297 -15.00 25.09 -6.79
C MET A 297 -15.23 26.39 -7.58
N PRO A 298 -14.63 27.53 -7.19
CA PRO A 298 -14.77 28.75 -7.96
C PRO A 298 -14.31 28.56 -9.42
N GLU A 299 -15.06 29.09 -10.39
CA GLU A 299 -14.84 28.81 -11.82
C GLU A 299 -13.45 29.21 -12.30
N LYS A 300 -12.94 30.36 -11.84
CA LYS A 300 -11.62 30.87 -12.27
C LYS A 300 -10.47 29.90 -11.98
N PRO A 301 -10.24 29.45 -10.73
CA PRO A 301 -9.20 28.49 -10.44
C PRO A 301 -9.48 27.12 -11.06
N TYR A 302 -10.74 26.68 -11.14
CA TYR A 302 -11.12 25.43 -11.79
C TYR A 302 -10.69 25.40 -13.27
N ASN A 303 -11.09 26.41 -14.05
CA ASN A 303 -10.75 26.51 -15.47
C ASN A 303 -9.24 26.61 -15.71
N ARG A 304 -8.52 27.29 -14.81
CA ARG A 304 -7.05 27.37 -14.88
C ARG A 304 -6.40 26.00 -14.68
N ILE A 305 -6.84 25.24 -13.67
CA ILE A 305 -6.31 23.89 -13.39
C ILE A 305 -6.60 22.98 -14.58
N LEU A 306 -7.84 22.96 -15.07
CA LEU A 306 -8.21 22.14 -16.22
C LEU A 306 -7.38 22.47 -17.44
N SER A 307 -7.22 23.75 -17.78
CA SER A 307 -6.41 24.17 -18.93
C SER A 307 -4.96 23.68 -18.83
N SER A 308 -4.34 23.78 -17.66
CA SER A 308 -2.98 23.27 -17.44
C SER A 308 -2.90 21.74 -17.51
N LEU A 309 -3.89 21.02 -16.97
CA LEU A 309 -3.92 19.56 -17.04
C LEU A 309 -4.16 19.08 -18.48
N PHE A 310 -5.01 19.74 -19.26
CA PHE A 310 -5.21 19.41 -20.66
C PHE A 310 -3.95 19.59 -21.50
N GLN A 311 -3.11 20.60 -21.21
CA GLN A 311 -1.81 20.74 -21.88
C GLN A 311 -0.88 19.54 -21.64
N ILE A 312 -1.02 18.86 -20.50
CA ILE A 312 -0.19 17.68 -20.14
C ILE A 312 -0.79 16.39 -20.73
N PHE A 313 -2.10 16.18 -20.57
CA PHE A 313 -2.76 14.92 -20.97
C PHE A 313 -3.15 14.87 -22.44
N LYS A 314 -3.37 16.03 -23.07
CA LYS A 314 -3.70 16.19 -24.48
C LYS A 314 -2.89 17.36 -25.05
N PRO A 315 -1.55 17.24 -25.09
CA PRO A 315 -0.71 18.30 -25.63
C PRO A 315 -1.11 18.53 -27.09
N ASP A 316 -1.47 19.77 -27.44
CA ASP A 316 -1.42 20.17 -28.83
C ASP A 316 0.05 20.24 -29.27
N ILE A 317 0.30 20.17 -30.58
CA ILE A 317 1.67 20.19 -31.12
C ILE A 317 2.44 21.44 -30.66
N HIS A 318 1.74 22.55 -30.40
CA HIS A 318 2.35 23.78 -29.90
C HIS A 318 2.69 23.77 -28.38
N ALA A 319 1.93 23.08 -27.53
CA ALA A 319 2.23 22.93 -26.10
C ALA A 319 3.29 21.85 -25.83
N ALA A 320 3.46 20.88 -26.73
CA ALA A 320 4.52 19.88 -26.63
C ALA A 320 5.92 20.53 -26.58
N ASP A 321 6.12 21.64 -27.29
CA ASP A 321 7.38 22.40 -27.30
C ASP A 321 7.71 23.04 -25.94
N LEU A 322 6.70 23.32 -25.11
CA LEU A 322 6.89 23.91 -23.76
C LEU A 322 7.32 22.85 -22.72
N ALA A 323 7.01 21.58 -22.94
CA ALA A 323 7.32 20.50 -21.99
C ALA A 323 8.84 20.22 -21.88
N PHE A 324 9.63 20.56 -22.90
CA PHE A 324 11.06 20.24 -22.97
C PHE A 324 12.00 21.40 -22.62
N GLN A 325 11.50 22.60 -22.29
CA GLN A 325 12.36 23.78 -22.11
C GLN A 325 13.18 23.81 -20.80
N LEU A 326 13.20 22.77 -19.97
CA LEU A 326 13.78 22.85 -18.64
C LEU A 326 15.24 22.41 -18.46
N ASN A 327 16.02 22.06 -19.50
CA ASN A 327 17.41 21.62 -19.27
C ASN A 327 18.49 22.03 -20.30
N GLY A 328 18.25 23.03 -21.16
CA GLY A 328 19.32 23.50 -22.06
C GLY A 328 19.11 24.93 -22.52
N ARG A 329 20.12 25.78 -22.33
CA ARG A 329 20.20 27.10 -22.99
C ARG A 329 20.12 26.88 -24.51
N MET A 330 18.94 27.03 -25.09
CA MET A 330 18.79 27.07 -26.55
C MET A 330 19.20 28.47 -27.04
N ASN A 331 20.23 28.53 -27.87
CA ASN A 331 20.61 29.74 -28.59
C ASN A 331 19.57 29.97 -29.71
N LEU A 332 18.64 30.89 -29.47
CA LEU A 332 17.68 31.33 -30.46
C LEU A 332 18.38 32.23 -31.49
N ARG A 333 18.21 31.95 -32.79
CA ARG A 333 18.57 32.89 -33.87
C ARG A 333 17.29 33.38 -34.56
N GLN A 334 17.28 34.68 -34.87
CA GLN A 334 16.27 35.30 -35.72
C GLN A 334 16.69 35.13 -37.17
N ASP A 335 15.81 34.57 -38.00
CA ASP A 335 16.04 34.58 -39.44
C ASP A 335 15.61 35.92 -40.06
N SER A 336 16.03 36.15 -41.29
CA SER A 336 15.87 37.40 -42.06
C SER A 336 14.41 37.86 -42.30
N GLY A 337 13.43 37.03 -41.93
CA GLY A 337 11.99 37.36 -41.89
C GLY A 337 11.41 37.61 -40.49
N GLY A 338 12.23 37.68 -39.43
CA GLY A 338 11.78 38.00 -38.07
C GLY A 338 11.18 36.84 -37.27
N GLN A 339 11.14 35.62 -37.81
CA GLN A 339 10.74 34.42 -37.08
C GLN A 339 11.89 33.87 -36.23
N ILE A 340 11.57 33.51 -34.98
CA ILE A 340 12.49 32.82 -34.07
C ILE A 340 12.44 31.34 -34.43
N VAL A 341 13.57 30.79 -34.88
CA VAL A 341 13.69 29.38 -35.25
C VAL A 341 14.52 28.66 -34.18
N ALA A 342 14.00 27.54 -33.67
CA ALA A 342 14.75 26.65 -32.78
C ALA A 342 15.78 25.86 -33.59
N ASP A 343 17.06 25.98 -33.21
CA ASP A 343 18.16 25.28 -33.87
C ASP A 343 18.28 23.87 -33.25
N TYR A 344 17.63 22.89 -33.87
CA TYR A 344 17.73 21.50 -33.44
C TYR A 344 19.10 20.93 -33.82
N PRO A 345 19.79 20.21 -32.92
CA PRO A 345 21.01 19.50 -33.29
C PRO A 345 20.69 18.46 -34.37
N LYS A 346 21.29 18.62 -35.55
CA LYS A 346 21.16 17.66 -36.65
C LYS A 346 21.62 16.29 -36.18
N TYR A 347 20.72 15.31 -36.28
CA TYR A 347 21.04 13.90 -36.06
C TYR A 347 22.16 13.50 -37.03
N LYS A 348 23.31 13.05 -36.51
CA LYS A 348 24.33 12.42 -37.34
C LYS A 348 23.82 11.03 -37.69
N ASP A 349 23.44 10.84 -38.95
CA ASP A 349 23.26 9.50 -39.51
C ASP A 349 24.61 8.76 -39.45
N GLU A 350 24.74 7.82 -38.52
CA GLU A 350 25.87 6.88 -38.43
C GLU A 350 25.64 5.63 -39.30
N SER A 351 24.78 5.69 -40.31
CA SER A 351 24.47 4.58 -41.20
C SER A 351 25.49 4.35 -42.33
N ASN A 352 26.72 4.88 -42.22
CA ASN A 352 27.74 4.70 -43.24
C ASN A 352 29.18 4.56 -42.70
N LYS A 353 29.37 3.70 -41.71
CA LYS A 353 30.68 3.17 -41.33
C LYS A 353 30.65 1.64 -41.40
N ASP A 354 30.69 1.14 -42.63
CA ASP A 354 31.29 -0.15 -42.98
C ASP A 354 31.42 -0.20 -44.52
N LYS A 355 32.51 0.39 -45.01
CA LYS A 355 33.12 0.08 -46.32
C LYS A 355 34.62 0.27 -46.23
#